data_AF-F9DYB6-F1
#
_entry.id   AF-F9DYB6-F1
#
_cell.length_a   1.000
_cell.length_b   1.000
_cell.length_c   1.000
_cell.angle_alpha   90.00
_cell.angle_beta   90.00
_cell.angle_gamma   90.00
#
_symmetry.space_group_name_H-M   'P 1'
#
loop_
_entity.id
_entity.type
_entity.pdbx_description
1 polymer ?
#
loop_
_entity_poly.entity_id
_entity_poly.type
_entity_poly.pdbx_seq_one_letter_code
_entity_poly.pdbx_strand_id
1 'polypeptide(L)'
;MKVFLANIFYFVGAIAWTYGFQWILILWIGGLRFTAADGPPGDIGMGSKLVYSVGFPLFHFVLLTVGLLLYSYILRNFSIKFKKIIPIIFNVIITAYIIWRLVYVVFDYHI
;
A
#
# COMPACT_ATOMS: atom_id res chain seq x y z
N MET A 1 -22.38 -4.31 -17.75
CA MET A 1 -21.03 -4.69 -18.21
C MET A 1 -19.97 -3.60 -18.01
N LYS A 2 -20.11 -2.39 -18.56
CA LYS A 2 -19.10 -1.30 -18.43
C LYS A 2 -18.71 -0.95 -16.99
N VAL A 3 -19.69 -0.80 -16.09
CA VAL A 3 -19.44 -0.49 -14.66
C VAL A 3 -18.69 -1.64 -13.98
N PHE A 4 -19.05 -2.89 -14.27
CA PHE A 4 -18.40 -4.07 -13.70
C PHE A 4 -16.93 -4.14 -14.12
N LEU A 5 -16.65 -3.99 -15.42
CA LEU A 5 -15.29 -3.95 -15.96
C LEU A 5 -14.47 -2.80 -15.34
N ALA A 6 -15.09 -1.63 -15.15
CA ALA A 6 -14.43 -0.50 -14.52
C ALA A 6 -14.04 -0.77 -13.05
N ASN A 7 -14.86 -1.52 -12.30
CA ASN A 7 -14.53 -1.93 -10.94
C ASN A 7 -13.40 -2.94 -10.92
N ILE A 8 -13.48 -3.99 -11.76
CA ILE A 8 -12.42 -5.00 -11.87
C ILE A 8 -11.09 -4.34 -12.21
N PHE A 9 -11.07 -3.46 -13.20
CA PHE A 9 -9.86 -2.77 -13.62
C PHE A 9 -9.21 -2.00 -12.47
N TYR A 10 -10.02 -1.26 -11.69
CA TYR A 10 -9.53 -0.56 -10.52
C TYR A 10 -8.98 -1.52 -9.46
N PHE A 11 -9.71 -2.57 -9.11
CA PHE A 11 -9.28 -3.50 -8.07
C PHE A 11 -8.01 -4.27 -8.44
N VAL A 12 -7.93 -4.77 -9.68
CA VAL A 12 -6.74 -5.45 -10.20
C VAL A 12 -5.55 -4.49 -10.21
N GLY A 13 -5.75 -3.25 -10.69
CA GLY A 13 -4.70 -2.22 -10.68
C GLY A 13 -4.22 -1.88 -9.27
N ALA A 14 -5.15 -1.70 -8.32
CA ALA A 14 -4.82 -1.40 -6.92
C ALA A 14 -4.06 -2.57 -6.25
N ILE A 15 -4.45 -3.82 -6.51
CA ILE A 15 -3.74 -5.01 -6.00
C ILE A 15 -2.33 -5.08 -6.59
N ALA A 16 -2.20 -4.96 -7.91
CA ALA A 16 -0.90 -5.04 -8.58
C ALA A 16 0.06 -3.93 -8.10
N TRP A 17 -0.45 -2.70 -7.98
CA TRP A 17 0.30 -1.57 -7.42
C TRP A 17 0.72 -1.83 -5.97
N THR A 18 -0.22 -2.28 -5.14
CA THR A 18 0.04 -2.62 -3.73
C THR A 18 1.13 -3.67 -3.59
N TYR A 19 1.08 -4.71 -4.41
CA TYR A 19 2.07 -5.78 -4.40
C TYR A 19 3.47 -5.25 -4.75
N GLY A 20 3.58 -4.45 -5.81
CA GLY A 20 4.85 -3.82 -6.18
C GLY A 20 5.39 -2.88 -5.10
N PHE A 21 4.52 -2.03 -4.54
CA PHE A 21 4.87 -1.12 -3.45
C PHE A 21 5.40 -1.87 -2.22
N GLN A 22 4.72 -2.96 -1.84
CA GLN A 22 5.13 -3.80 -0.72
C GLN A 22 6.50 -4.44 -0.94
N TRP A 23 6.77 -4.95 -2.15
CA TRP A 23 8.09 -5.52 -2.47
C TRP A 23 9.20 -4.48 -2.38
N ILE A 24 8.98 -3.29 -2.94
CA ILE A 24 9.95 -2.20 -2.87
C ILE A 24 10.26 -1.85 -1.41
N LEU A 25 9.23 -1.75 -0.56
CA LEU A 25 9.43 -1.48 0.86
C LEU A 25 10.21 -2.59 1.58
N ILE A 26 9.88 -3.85 1.34
CA ILE A 26 10.59 -4.98 1.97
C ILE A 26 12.07 -4.98 1.58
N LEU A 27 12.37 -4.79 0.28
CA LEU A 27 13.74 -4.72 -0.21
C LEU A 27 14.49 -3.51 0.37
N TRP A 28 13.81 -2.36 0.47
CA TRP A 28 14.41 -1.16 1.05
C TRP A 28 14.71 -1.35 2.54
N ILE A 29 13.75 -1.83 3.34
CA ILE A 29 13.95 -2.12 4.77
C ILE A 29 15.08 -3.13 4.96
N GLY A 30 15.10 -4.21 4.16
CA GLY A 30 16.17 -5.21 4.19
C GLY A 30 17.54 -4.61 3.87
N GLY A 31 17.63 -3.74 2.87
CA GLY A 31 18.86 -3.04 2.51
C GLY A 31 19.36 -2.13 3.63
N LEU A 32 18.47 -1.37 4.28
CA LEU A 32 18.85 -0.50 5.40
C LEU A 32 19.38 -1.28 6.60
N ARG A 33 18.70 -2.39 6.94
CA ARG A 33 19.13 -3.29 8.01
C ARG A 33 20.47 -3.96 7.72
N PHE A 34 20.75 -4.28 6.45
CA PHE A 34 22.03 -4.83 6.04
C PHE A 34 23.17 -3.81 6.20
N THR A 35 22.90 -2.52 5.97
CA THR A 35 23.90 -1.44 6.07
C THR A 35 24.05 -0.85 7.47
N ALA A 36 23.14 -1.14 8.41
CA ALA A 36 23.23 -0.65 9.78
C ALA A 36 24.40 -1.35 10.50
N ALA A 37 25.33 -0.54 11.02
CA ALA A 37 26.73 -0.90 11.30
C ALA A 37 26.98 -1.84 12.50
N ASP A 38 25.95 -2.35 13.17
CA ASP A 38 26.07 -3.03 14.47
C ASP A 38 25.84 -4.57 14.43
N GLY A 39 25.83 -5.17 13.24
CA GLY A 39 25.80 -6.64 13.04
C GLY A 39 24.42 -7.20 12.64
N PRO A 40 24.35 -8.43 12.09
CA PRO A 40 23.11 -8.95 11.51
C PRO A 40 22.09 -9.45 12.55
N PRO A 41 20.79 -9.18 12.38
CA PRO A 41 20.19 -8.18 11.51
C PRO A 41 20.33 -6.78 12.14
N GLY A 42 20.88 -5.81 11.42
CA GLY A 42 21.11 -4.48 11.97
C GLY A 42 19.78 -3.84 12.37
N ASP A 43 19.68 -3.37 13.61
CA ASP A 43 18.44 -2.78 14.09
C ASP A 43 18.28 -1.34 13.57
N ILE A 44 17.07 -1.00 13.16
CA ILE A 44 16.72 0.35 12.75
C ILE A 44 16.02 1.05 13.90
N GLY A 45 16.27 2.35 14.08
CA GLY A 45 15.70 3.11 15.18
C GLY A 45 14.16 3.06 15.20
N MET A 46 13.57 3.17 16.40
CA MET A 46 12.11 3.10 16.62
C MET A 46 11.31 4.07 15.71
N GLY A 47 11.85 5.28 15.47
CA GLY A 47 11.24 6.24 14.55
C GLY A 47 11.16 5.69 13.12
N SER A 48 12.26 5.12 12.61
CA SER A 48 12.29 4.46 11.30
C SER A 48 11.32 3.29 11.25
N LYS A 49 11.23 2.50 12.32
CA LYS A 49 10.27 1.39 12.41
C LYS A 49 8.83 1.86 12.21
N LEU A 50 8.42 2.94 12.88
CA LEU A 50 7.08 3.53 12.75
C LEU A 50 6.85 4.13 11.36
N VAL A 51 7.85 4.78 10.76
CA VAL A 51 7.76 5.31 9.40
C VAL A 51 7.54 4.19 8.39
N TYR A 52 8.29 3.09 8.46
CA TYR A 52 8.14 1.96 7.55
C TYR A 52 6.86 1.16 7.76
N SER A 53 6.43 0.96 9.00
CA SER A 53 5.26 0.14 9.33
C SER A 53 3.92 0.88 9.25
N VAL A 54 3.90 2.21 9.45
CA VAL A 54 2.67 3.02 9.48
C VAL A 54 2.72 4.18 8.51
N GLY A 55 3.80 4.97 8.52
CA GLY A 55 3.94 6.17 7.68
C GLY A 55 3.81 5.88 6.18
N PHE A 56 4.63 4.96 5.66
CA PHE A 56 4.61 4.57 4.25
C PHE A 56 3.29 3.92 3.82
N PRO A 57 2.67 3.01 4.61
CA PRO A 57 1.33 2.51 4.29
C PRO A 57 0.25 3.59 4.25
N LEU A 58 0.27 4.58 5.16
CA LEU A 58 -0.65 5.71 5.10
C LEU A 58 -0.41 6.58 3.86
N PHE A 59 0.85 6.81 3.49
CA PHE A 59 1.19 7.49 2.24
C PHE A 59 0.67 6.71 1.02
N HIS A 60 0.80 5.38 1.02
CA HIS A 60 0.23 4.52 -0.01
C HIS A 60 -1.30 4.61 -0.10
N PHE A 61 -2.01 4.69 1.04
CA PHE A 61 -3.45 4.94 1.06
C PHE A 61 -3.83 6.26 0.38
N VAL A 62 -3.06 7.32 0.64
CA VAL A 62 -3.25 8.62 -0.01
C VAL A 62 -3.06 8.48 -1.52
N LEU A 63 -2.01 7.79 -1.98
CA LEU A 63 -1.77 7.54 -3.41
C LEU A 63 -2.92 6.76 -4.07
N LEU A 64 -3.40 5.68 -3.44
CA LEU A 64 -4.54 4.92 -3.96
C LEU A 64 -5.81 5.77 -4.02
N THR A 65 -6.02 6.66 -3.03
CA THR A 65 -7.18 7.54 -2.99
C THR A 65 -7.11 8.61 -4.08
N VAL A 66 -5.95 9.22 -4.30
CA VAL A 66 -5.73 10.16 -5.41
C VAL A 66 -5.94 9.44 -6.75
N GLY A 67 -5.35 8.24 -6.93
CA GLY A 67 -5.54 7.42 -8.12
C GLY A 67 -7.01 7.07 -8.38
N LEU A 68 -7.77 6.73 -7.33
CA LEU A 68 -9.22 6.49 -7.39
C LEU A 68 -9.99 7.74 -7.85
N LEU A 69 -9.64 8.92 -7.33
CA LEU A 69 -10.30 10.17 -7.69
C LEU A 69 -10.02 10.53 -9.16
N LEU A 70 -8.78 10.38 -9.62
CA LEU A 70 -8.39 10.54 -11.02
C LEU A 70 -9.11 9.55 -11.92
N TYR A 71 -9.13 8.27 -11.54
CA TYR A 71 -9.85 7.24 -12.29
C TYR A 71 -11.35 7.53 -12.38
N SER A 72 -11.96 7.94 -11.27
CA SER A 72 -13.37 8.35 -11.22
C SER A 72 -13.64 9.56 -12.10
N TYR A 73 -12.71 10.52 -12.17
CA TYR A 73 -12.81 11.68 -13.04
C TYR A 73 -12.78 11.27 -14.52
N ILE A 74 -11.86 10.39 -14.91
CA ILE A 74 -11.76 9.86 -16.27
C ILE A 74 -13.05 9.11 -16.65
N LEU A 75 -13.56 8.24 -15.78
CA LEU A 75 -14.79 7.47 -16.05
C LEU A 75 -16.04 8.33 -16.27
N ARG A 76 -16.09 9.54 -15.69
CA ARG A 76 -17.21 10.47 -15.92
C ARG A 76 -17.27 10.91 -17.39
N ASN A 77 -16.13 11.06 -18.06
CA ASN A 77 -16.08 11.40 -19.49
C ASN A 77 -16.72 10.30 -20.37
N PHE A 78 -16.77 9.06 -19.87
CA PHE A 78 -17.41 7.93 -20.53
C PHE A 78 -18.83 7.65 -20.04
N SER A 79 -19.42 8.57 -19.24
CA SER A 79 -20.74 8.42 -18.61
C SER A 79 -20.89 7.18 -17.72
N ILE A 80 -19.78 6.68 -17.16
CA ILE A 80 -19.79 5.53 -16.26
C ILE A 80 -19.96 6.04 -14.81
N LYS A 81 -21.10 5.71 -14.19
CA LYS A 81 -21.36 6.04 -12.77
C LYS A 81 -20.62 5.09 -11.84
N PHE A 82 -19.47 5.53 -11.34
CA PHE A 82 -18.61 4.76 -10.43
C PHE A 82 -18.90 5.10 -8.96
N LYS A 83 -19.32 4.11 -8.15
CA LYS A 83 -19.57 4.28 -6.71
C LYS A 83 -18.25 4.19 -5.94
N LYS A 84 -17.75 5.31 -5.43
CA LYS A 84 -16.44 5.41 -4.77
C LYS A 84 -16.35 4.69 -3.42
N ILE A 85 -17.49 4.48 -2.73
CA ILE A 85 -17.52 3.91 -1.38
C ILE A 85 -16.86 2.53 -1.31
N ILE A 86 -17.11 1.66 -2.30
CA ILE A 86 -16.57 0.29 -2.32
C ILE A 86 -15.04 0.30 -2.50
N PRO A 87 -14.47 1.01 -3.50
CA PRO A 87 -13.04 1.25 -3.62
C PRO A 87 -12.36 1.84 -2.37
N ILE A 88 -13.01 2.78 -1.67
CA ILE A 88 -12.44 3.38 -0.47
C ILE A 88 -12.31 2.34 0.64
N ILE A 89 -13.37 1.56 0.89
CA ILE A 89 -13.34 0.47 1.88
C ILE A 89 -12.23 -0.53 1.51
N PHE A 90 -12.11 -0.87 0.22
CA PHE A 90 -11.06 -1.75 -0.27
C PHE A 90 -9.65 -1.20 -0.01
N ASN A 91 -9.41 0.10 -0.29
CA ASN A 91 -8.14 0.75 0.00
C ASN A 91 -7.81 0.74 1.50
N VAL A 92 -8.81 0.92 2.38
CA VAL A 92 -8.65 0.83 3.83
C VAL A 92 -8.21 -0.58 4.25
N ILE A 93 -8.88 -1.62 3.72
CA ILE A 93 -8.53 -3.03 4.00
C ILE A 93 -7.10 -3.33 3.55
N ILE A 94 -6.73 -2.91 2.33
CA ILE A 94 -5.36 -3.06 1.82
C ILE A 94 -4.36 -2.38 2.75
N THR A 95 -4.66 -1.16 3.18
CA THR A 95 -3.74 -0.38 4.02
C THR A 95 -3.55 -1.04 5.38
N ALA A 96 -4.64 -1.49 6.01
CA ALA A 96 -4.58 -2.26 7.25
C ALA A 96 -3.76 -3.54 7.09
N TYR A 97 -3.94 -4.26 5.97
CA TYR A 97 -3.16 -5.45 5.65
C TYR A 97 -1.65 -5.16 5.51
N ILE A 98 -1.28 -4.08 4.80
CA ILE A 98 0.13 -3.70 4.64
C ILE A 98 0.73 -3.31 5.99
N ILE A 99 0.03 -2.48 6.79
CA ILE A 99 0.47 -2.08 8.12
C ILE A 99 0.73 -3.32 8.97
N TRP A 100 -0.26 -4.22 9.04
CA TRP A 100 -0.13 -5.48 9.76
C TRP A 100 1.14 -6.21 9.31
N ARG A 101 1.30 -6.50 8.02
CA ARG A 101 2.45 -7.26 7.54
C ARG A 101 3.80 -6.56 7.81
N LEU A 102 3.88 -5.24 7.62
CA LEU A 102 5.13 -4.51 7.82
C LEU A 102 5.49 -4.36 9.29
N VAL A 103 4.52 -4.28 10.20
CA VAL A 103 4.80 -4.35 11.65
C VAL A 103 5.55 -5.65 11.97
N TYR A 104 5.09 -6.80 11.45
CA TYR A 104 5.81 -8.07 11.64
C TYR A 104 7.24 -8.03 11.11
N VAL A 105 7.44 -7.51 9.91
CA VAL A 105 8.76 -7.44 9.26
C VAL A 105 9.74 -6.52 10.01
N VAL A 106 9.24 -5.40 10.53
CA VAL A 106 10.06 -4.33 11.07
C VAL A 106 10.34 -4.48 12.57
N PHE A 107 9.46 -5.17 13.30
CA PHE A 107 9.61 -5.48 14.72
C PHE A 107 10.08 -6.91 15.00
N ASP A 108 10.37 -7.69 13.95
CA ASP A 108 10.85 -9.07 14.04
C ASP A 108 9.92 -9.97 14.87
N TYR A 109 8.61 -9.73 14.76
CA TYR A 109 7.64 -10.64 15.35
C TYR A 109 7.64 -11.92 14.51
N HIS A 110 8.18 -13.01 15.08
CA HIS A 110 8.10 -14.34 14.48
C HIS A 110 6.71 -14.95 14.77
N ILE A 111 5.98 -15.32 13.72
CA ILE A 111 4.89 -16.30 13.76
C ILE A 111 5.37 -17.52 12.98
#